data_AF-A0A6G3X3Z1-F1
#
_entry.id   AF-A0A6G3X3Z1-F1
#
_cell.length_a   1.000
_cell.length_b   1.000
_cell.length_c   1.000
_cell.angle_alpha   90.00
_cell.angle_beta   90.00
_cell.angle_gamma   90.00
#
_symmetry.space_group_name_H-M   'P 1'
#
loop_
_entity.id
_entity.type
_entity.pdbx_description
1 polymer ?
#
loop_
_entity_poly.entity_id
_entity_poly.type
_entity_poly.pdbx_seq_one_letter_code
_entity_poly.pdbx_strand_id
1 'polypeptide(L)' 'STKALQSFALQLLEEHLRHCVADAAVKGGAEVDAKVEEATKAIARLLRT' A
#
# COMPACT_ATOMS: atom_id res chain seq x y z
N SER A 1 13.88 14.16 -11.20
CA SER A 1 13.96 13.62 -9.82
C SER A 1 12.70 12.89 -9.34
N THR A 2 11.55 13.02 -10.01
CA THR A 2 10.27 12.40 -9.59
C THR A 2 10.22 10.88 -9.79
N LYS A 3 10.78 10.36 -10.89
CA LYS A 3 10.72 8.91 -11.21
C LYS A 3 11.43 8.02 -10.18
N ALA A 4 12.59 8.44 -9.68
CA ALA A 4 13.34 7.67 -8.68
C ALA A 4 12.58 7.62 -7.34
N LEU A 5 11.97 8.73 -6.93
CA LEU A 5 11.15 8.80 -5.71
C LEU A 5 9.84 8.04 -5.85
N GLN A 6 9.19 8.08 -7.03
CA GLN A 6 8.00 7.28 -7.32
C GLN A 6 8.33 5.78 -7.30
N SER A 7 9.45 5.36 -7.90
CA SER A 7 9.89 3.96 -7.86
C SER A 7 10.18 3.49 -6.43
N PHE A 8 10.84 4.32 -5.63
CA PHE A 8 11.11 4.03 -4.22
C PHE A 8 9.81 3.95 -3.39
N ALA A 9 8.87 4.86 -3.60
CA ALA A 9 7.58 4.85 -2.94
C ALA A 9 6.72 3.62 -3.32
N LEU A 10 6.79 3.18 -4.59
CA LEU A 10 6.15 1.95 -5.05
C LEU A 10 6.76 0.71 -4.38
N GLN A 11 8.09 0.64 -4.23
CA GLN A 11 8.74 -0.47 -3.53
C GLN A 11 8.33 -0.55 -2.06
N LEU A 12 8.29 0.58 -1.35
CA LEU A 12 7.85 0.63 0.05
C LEU A 12 6.39 0.19 0.21
N LEU A 13 5.55 0.58 -0.73
CA LEU A 13 4.15 0.21 -0.72
C LEU A 13 3.94 -1.28 -1.03
N GLU A 14 4.68 -1.85 -1.97
CA GLU A 14 4.64 -3.28 -2.28
C GLU A 14 5.01 -4.11 -1.04
N GLU A 15 6.02 -3.68 -0.29
CA GLU A 15 6.40 -4.31 0.97
C GLU A 15 5.32 -4.17 2.06
N HIS A 16 4.63 -3.03 2.13
CA HIS A 16 3.50 -2.83 3.05
C HIS A 16 2.32 -3.76 2.73
N LEU A 17 2.00 -3.94 1.46
CA LEU A 17 0.95 -4.87 1.02
C LEU A 17 1.34 -6.32 1.37
N ARG A 18 2.60 -6.70 1.16
CA ARG A 18 3.08 -8.06 1.46
C ARG A 18 3.03 -8.44 2.93
N HIS A 19 3.29 -7.49 3.83
CA HIS A 19 3.28 -7.78 5.26
C HIS A 19 1.92 -7.47 5.88
N CYS A 20 1.43 -6.23 5.77
CA CYS A 20 0.23 -5.82 6.48
C CYS A 20 -1.06 -6.39 5.88
N VAL A 21 -1.16 -6.53 4.55
CA VAL A 21 -2.37 -7.10 3.92
C VAL A 21 -2.33 -8.62 3.92
N ALA A 22 -1.16 -9.27 3.76
CA ALA A 22 -1.08 -10.72 3.91
C ALA A 22 -1.39 -11.17 5.36
N ASP A 23 -0.86 -10.46 6.36
CA ASP A 23 -1.16 -10.76 7.76
C ASP A 23 -2.64 -10.49 8.09
N ALA A 24 -3.20 -9.38 7.59
CA ALA A 24 -4.62 -9.12 7.74
C ALA A 24 -5.47 -10.18 7.01
N ALA A 25 -5.05 -10.66 5.84
CA ALA A 25 -5.77 -11.68 5.07
C ALA A 25 -5.88 -13.01 5.82
N VAL A 26 -4.86 -13.36 6.61
CA VAL A 26 -4.89 -14.52 7.51
C VAL A 26 -5.90 -14.32 8.65
N LYS A 27 -6.03 -13.09 9.17
CA LYS A 27 -7.01 -12.75 10.21
C LYS A 27 -8.44 -12.61 9.68
N GLY A 28 -8.58 -12.24 8.40
CA GLY A 28 -9.84 -12.07 7.68
C GLY A 28 -10.68 -10.88 8.16
N GLY A 29 -11.79 -10.65 7.45
CA GLY A 29 -12.81 -9.65 7.83
C GLY A 29 -12.39 -8.19 7.60
N ALA A 30 -12.98 -7.29 8.39
CA ALA A 30 -12.90 -5.84 8.20
C ALA A 30 -11.48 -5.23 8.30
N GLU A 31 -10.53 -5.95 8.93
CA GLU A 31 -9.13 -5.50 9.05
C GLU A 31 -8.42 -5.49 7.68
N VAL A 32 -8.74 -6.45 6.81
CA VAL A 32 -8.23 -6.50 5.42
C VAL A 32 -8.73 -5.33 4.62
N ASP A 33 -10.04 -5.11 4.63
CA ASP A 33 -10.67 -4.07 3.82
C ASP A 33 -10.15 -2.68 4.21
N ALA A 34 -9.98 -2.44 5.52
CA ALA A 34 -9.39 -1.20 6.03
C ALA A 34 -7.93 -1.02 5.56
N LYS A 35 -7.12 -2.09 5.55
CA LYS A 35 -5.71 -2.03 5.12
C LYS A 35 -5.56 -1.87 3.61
N VAL A 36 -6.44 -2.48 2.83
CA VAL A 36 -6.50 -2.30 1.38
C VAL A 36 -6.94 -0.89 1.03
N GLU A 37 -7.93 -0.33 1.73
CA GLU A 37 -8.37 1.06 1.53
C GLU A 37 -7.26 2.08 1.86
N GLU A 38 -6.52 1.86 2.96
CA GLU A 38 -5.37 2.67 3.35
C GLU A 38 -4.30 2.70 2.25
N ALA A 39 -3.88 1.53 1.77
CA ALA A 39 -2.89 1.41 0.70
C ALA A 39 -3.36 2.08 -0.61
N THR A 40 -4.64 1.91 -0.96
CA THR A 40 -5.24 2.51 -2.17
C THR A 40 -5.22 4.04 -2.11
N LYS A 41 -5.53 4.63 -0.94
CA LYS A 41 -5.44 6.09 -0.73
C LYS A 41 -4.01 6.60 -0.85
N ALA A 42 -3.03 5.84 -0.36
CA ALA A 42 -1.62 6.18 -0.48
C ALA A 42 -1.15 6.19 -1.95
N ILE A 43 -1.51 5.16 -2.74
CA ILE A 43 -1.26 5.11 -4.19
C ILE A 43 -1.87 6.32 -4.89
N ALA A 44 -3.14 6.61 -4.60
CA ALA A 44 -3.85 7.70 -5.25
C ALA A 44 -3.20 9.07 -4.99
N ARG A 45 -2.64 9.29 -3.78
CA ARG A 45 -1.85 10.49 -3.47
C ARG A 45 -0.53 10.51 -4.24
N LEU A 46 0.17 9.39 -4.29
CA LEU A 46 1.46 9.27 -4.98
C LEU A 46 1.35 9.52 -6.49
N LEU A 47 0.26 9.09 -7.13
CA LEU A 47 0.04 9.29 -8.57
C LEU A 47 -0.35 10.72 -8.95
N ARG A 48 -0.72 11.57 -7.99
CA ARG A 48 -1.08 12.98 -8.21
C ARG A 48 0.10 13.95 -8.04
N THR A 49 1.30 13.44 -7.71
CA THR A 49 2.56 14.18 -7.53
C THR A 49 3.58 13.84 -8.61
#